data_AF-A0AAJ3PWK0-F1
#
_entry.id   AF-A0AAJ3PWK0-F1
#
_cell.length_a   1.000
_cell.length_b   1.000
_cell.length_c   1.000
_cell.angle_alpha   90.00
_cell.angle_beta   90.00
_cell.angle_gamma   90.00
#
_symmetry.space_group_name_H-M   'P 1'
#
loop_
_entity.id
_entity.type
_entity.pdbx_description
1 polymer ?
#
loop_
_entity_poly.entity_id
_entity_poly.type
_entity_poly.pdbx_seq_one_letter_code
_entity_poly.pdbx_strand_id
1 'polypeptide(L)'
;MKLPRWKRLVWFCVCVTLSGPAQSEDGVTIPGYAPATGVEHGYSVQKATESDMSFWFDKPGASVTARGVFHPRMTVLSRDENGMRVRWSLNAELPEGTAGPADSYQMNLLYQNSLTAYGTSSLELETDLNGFPTNLFGVDRILAHMREMAANGPGGAATSENGVTGIIGKIEQNPLLIVTALAPEAQLLATGQFHQDQLMQIGQPAAGSRIEDYSGVNVTVASTWTLESTDAAARMATLSMSEDVDPAAFSQSQQPAIAKMMAAFPERVKNLTSDQLASIKRAGKTRSVTFVVSLDDGSTVETTEIVSVTTGGFTLRTYTHILRDDMPARLPLPAVLTAKVLEARSAYRAAAI
;
A
#
# COMPACT_ATOMS: atom_id res chain seq x y z
N MET A 1 35.00 9.76 75.29
CA MET A 1 36.10 8.81 74.99
C MET A 1 36.35 8.82 73.49
N LYS A 2 37.62 8.87 73.09
CA LYS A 2 38.14 9.08 71.72
C LYS A 2 38.79 7.79 71.19
N LEU A 3 38.75 7.65 69.86
CA LEU A 3 39.69 6.97 68.93
C LEU A 3 39.67 5.42 68.87
N PRO A 4 40.14 4.76 67.76
CA PRO A 4 41.01 5.28 66.68
C PRO A 4 40.65 4.91 65.21
N ARG A 5 41.35 5.61 64.29
CA ARG A 5 41.55 5.29 62.86
C ARG A 5 42.63 4.21 62.67
N TRP A 6 42.46 3.31 61.69
CA TRP A 6 43.54 2.67 60.90
C TRP A 6 42.92 2.06 59.62
N LYS A 7 43.20 2.59 58.42
CA LYS A 7 44.30 2.31 57.46
C LYS A 7 44.29 0.90 56.81
N ARG A 8 43.93 0.93 55.52
CA ARG A 8 44.41 0.17 54.35
C ARG A 8 44.26 -1.36 54.37
N LEU A 9 43.32 -1.83 53.55
CA LEU A 9 43.45 -3.08 52.80
C LEU A 9 43.38 -2.72 51.31
N VAL A 10 44.46 -2.98 50.58
CA VAL A 10 44.50 -2.93 49.10
C VAL A 10 44.08 -4.32 48.64
N TRP A 11 42.99 -4.41 47.88
CA TRP A 11 42.55 -5.65 47.26
C TRP A 11 42.29 -5.42 45.77
N PHE A 12 42.77 -6.36 44.96
CA PHE A 12 42.91 -6.30 43.52
C PHE A 12 41.57 -5.99 42.81
N CYS A 13 41.46 -4.86 42.12
CA CYS A 13 40.48 -4.70 41.04
C CYS A 13 40.98 -5.47 39.82
N VAL A 14 40.46 -6.70 39.67
CA VAL A 14 40.45 -7.37 38.37
C VAL A 14 39.44 -6.60 37.50
N CYS A 15 39.93 -5.76 36.59
CA CYS A 15 39.11 -5.20 35.52
C CYS A 15 38.76 -6.30 34.53
N VAL A 16 37.69 -7.05 34.80
CA VAL A 16 36.99 -7.81 33.77
C VAL A 16 36.20 -6.79 32.95
N THR A 17 36.75 -6.37 31.82
CA THR A 17 35.98 -5.68 30.78
C THR A 17 35.08 -6.71 30.10
N LEU A 18 33.97 -7.06 30.76
CA LEU A 18 32.80 -7.64 30.13
C LEU A 18 31.93 -6.47 29.66
N SER A 19 32.41 -5.77 28.63
CA SER A 19 31.52 -4.91 27.83
C SER A 19 30.83 -5.85 26.85
N GLY A 20 29.74 -6.48 27.32
CA GLY A 20 28.79 -7.16 26.45
C GLY A 20 28.17 -6.18 25.45
N PRO A 21 27.50 -6.66 24.41
CA PRO A 21 26.75 -5.79 23.51
C PRO A 21 25.73 -5.02 24.35
N ALA A 22 25.73 -3.69 24.24
CA ALA A 22 24.65 -2.86 24.74
C ALA A 22 23.40 -3.20 23.92
N GLN A 23 22.68 -4.25 24.32
CA GLN A 23 21.28 -4.42 23.98
C GLN A 23 20.57 -3.30 24.74
N SER A 24 20.06 -2.30 24.04
CA SER A 24 19.15 -1.34 24.67
C SER A 24 17.92 -2.11 25.13
N GLU A 25 17.81 -2.30 26.44
CA GLU A 25 16.63 -2.85 27.13
C GLU A 25 15.40 -1.93 26.97
N ASP A 26 15.60 -0.70 26.50
CA ASP A 26 14.55 0.29 26.33
C ASP A 26 13.88 0.13 24.96
N GLY A 27 12.68 -0.47 24.95
CA GLY A 27 11.79 -0.41 23.81
C GLY A 27 11.41 1.03 23.45
N VAL A 28 11.01 1.25 22.21
CA VAL A 28 10.52 2.53 21.71
C VAL A 28 8.99 2.51 21.75
N THR A 29 8.40 3.52 22.36
CA THR A 29 6.96 3.74 22.29
C THR A 29 6.63 4.52 21.01
N ILE A 30 5.92 3.88 20.09
CA ILE A 30 5.25 4.55 18.98
C ILE A 30 3.93 5.12 19.54
N PRO A 31 3.69 6.43 19.50
CA PRO A 31 2.46 7.00 20.04
C PRO A 31 1.24 6.56 19.22
N GLY A 32 0.08 6.52 19.88
CA GLY A 32 -1.19 6.40 19.19
C GLY A 32 -1.43 7.58 18.23
N TYR A 33 -2.05 7.30 17.09
CA TYR A 33 -2.37 8.23 16.03
C TYR A 33 -3.32 9.30 16.56
N ALA A 34 -2.84 10.54 16.61
CA ALA A 34 -3.48 11.71 17.20
C ALA A 34 -3.23 12.98 16.36
N PRO A 35 -3.65 12.99 15.08
CA PRO A 35 -3.41 14.12 14.19
C PRO A 35 -4.16 15.38 14.67
N ALA A 36 -3.61 16.55 14.33
CA ALA A 36 -4.27 17.82 14.59
C ALA A 36 -5.55 17.97 13.73
N THR A 37 -6.64 18.41 14.35
CA THR A 37 -7.88 18.74 13.63
C THR A 37 -7.76 20.10 12.93
N GLY A 38 -8.38 20.22 11.75
CA GLY A 38 -8.40 21.44 10.96
C GLY A 38 -7.10 21.77 10.20
N VAL A 39 -6.07 20.94 10.32
CA VAL A 39 -4.81 21.08 9.56
C VAL A 39 -4.91 20.28 8.26
N GLU A 40 -4.65 20.95 7.13
CA GLU A 40 -4.55 20.29 5.83
C GLU A 40 -3.11 19.83 5.58
N HIS A 41 -2.94 18.55 5.22
CA HIS A 41 -1.69 17.98 4.77
C HIS A 41 -1.79 17.59 3.29
N GLY A 42 -0.82 18.04 2.50
CA GLY A 42 -0.61 17.53 1.15
C GLY A 42 0.29 16.28 1.15
N TYR A 43 0.08 15.42 0.16
CA TYR A 43 0.84 14.20 -0.02
C TYR A 43 1.34 14.07 -1.45
N SER A 44 2.64 13.95 -1.61
CA SER A 44 3.27 13.56 -2.87
C SER A 44 3.18 12.05 -3.04
N VAL A 45 2.40 11.60 -4.02
CA VAL A 45 2.12 10.17 -4.25
C VAL A 45 2.66 9.74 -5.60
N GLN A 46 3.51 8.70 -5.63
CA GLN A 46 4.02 8.10 -6.86
C GLN A 46 3.58 6.65 -6.94
N LYS A 47 3.09 6.23 -8.11
CA LYS A 47 2.65 4.86 -8.35
C LYS A 47 3.22 4.31 -9.64
N ALA A 48 3.49 3.01 -9.63
CA ALA A 48 3.70 2.25 -10.84
C ALA A 48 3.02 0.89 -10.76
N THR A 49 2.60 0.39 -11.92
CA THR A 49 2.09 -0.95 -12.09
C THR A 49 2.85 -1.64 -13.21
N GLU A 50 3.50 -2.76 -12.90
CA GLU A 50 4.09 -3.66 -13.89
C GLU A 50 3.18 -4.86 -14.08
N SER A 51 2.74 -5.06 -15.31
CA SER A 51 1.96 -6.23 -15.73
C SER A 51 2.83 -7.12 -16.60
N ASP A 52 2.85 -8.42 -16.34
CA ASP A 52 3.56 -9.42 -17.16
C ASP A 52 2.63 -10.58 -17.53
N MET A 53 2.36 -10.70 -18.82
CA MET A 53 1.58 -11.73 -19.50
C MET A 53 2.43 -12.54 -20.50
N SER A 54 3.75 -12.55 -20.34
CA SER A 54 4.68 -13.28 -21.23
C SER A 54 4.45 -14.80 -21.24
N PHE A 55 3.75 -15.34 -20.24
CA PHE A 55 3.28 -16.72 -20.30
C PHE A 55 2.32 -16.96 -21.46
N TRP A 56 1.47 -15.99 -21.78
CA TRP A 56 0.38 -16.10 -22.76
C TRP A 56 0.70 -15.49 -24.13
N PHE A 57 1.41 -14.37 -24.15
CA PHE A 57 1.72 -13.63 -25.36
C PHE A 57 3.20 -13.73 -25.75
N ASP A 58 3.45 -13.84 -27.04
CA ASP A 58 4.80 -13.70 -27.61
C ASP A 58 5.15 -12.20 -27.71
N LYS A 59 6.43 -11.83 -27.56
CA LYS A 59 6.88 -10.42 -27.59
C LYS A 59 6.60 -9.77 -28.95
N PRO A 60 6.29 -8.46 -29.05
CA PRO A 60 6.34 -7.42 -28.00
C PRO A 60 4.96 -7.03 -27.41
N GLY A 61 4.94 -6.52 -26.17
CA GLY A 61 3.73 -6.06 -25.47
C GLY A 61 3.25 -6.96 -24.32
N ALA A 62 3.91 -8.10 -24.12
CA ALA A 62 3.58 -9.02 -23.03
C ALA A 62 3.90 -8.45 -21.63
N SER A 63 4.72 -7.40 -21.53
CA SER A 63 4.95 -6.70 -20.26
C SER A 63 4.77 -5.20 -20.44
N VAL A 64 4.01 -4.57 -19.55
CA VAL A 64 3.65 -3.15 -19.61
C VAL A 64 3.86 -2.52 -18.24
N THR A 65 4.45 -1.32 -18.23
CA THR A 65 4.55 -0.48 -17.03
C THR A 65 3.70 0.77 -17.20
N ALA A 66 2.73 0.97 -16.31
CA ALA A 66 1.97 2.21 -16.18
C ALA A 66 2.44 2.97 -14.94
N ARG A 67 2.48 4.31 -15.01
CA ARG A 67 2.90 5.18 -13.91
C ARG A 67 1.88 6.27 -13.63
N GLY A 68 1.90 6.79 -12.40
CA GLY A 68 1.14 7.96 -12.01
C GLY A 68 1.83 8.75 -10.91
N VAL A 69 1.58 10.06 -10.90
CA VAL A 69 2.02 10.99 -9.85
C VAL A 69 0.82 11.84 -9.46
N PHE A 70 0.50 11.84 -8.17
CA PHE A 70 -0.68 12.49 -7.63
C PHE A 70 -0.31 13.37 -6.45
N HIS A 71 -1.17 14.34 -6.17
CA HIS A 71 -0.98 15.25 -5.04
C HIS A 71 -2.29 15.46 -4.27
N PRO A 72 -2.85 14.40 -3.65
CA PRO A 72 -4.04 14.54 -2.83
C PRO A 72 -3.74 15.33 -1.56
N ARG A 73 -4.79 15.92 -0.99
CA ARG A 73 -4.72 16.59 0.32
C ARG A 73 -5.71 15.96 1.29
N MET A 74 -5.35 15.92 2.55
CA MET A 74 -6.18 15.36 3.61
C MET A 74 -6.33 16.38 4.74
N THR A 75 -7.53 16.49 5.30
CA THR A 75 -7.80 17.28 6.50
C THR A 75 -8.65 16.45 7.46
N VAL A 76 -8.23 16.35 8.72
CA VAL A 76 -9.06 15.80 9.79
C VAL A 76 -10.03 16.89 10.25
N LEU A 77 -11.32 16.71 9.97
CA LEU A 77 -12.37 17.69 10.26
C LEU A 77 -12.79 17.65 11.73
N SER A 78 -12.91 16.45 12.30
CA SER A 78 -13.26 16.23 13.70
C SER A 78 -12.73 14.90 14.19
N ARG A 79 -12.56 14.77 15.50
CA ARG A 79 -12.15 13.54 16.18
C ARG A 79 -12.97 13.39 17.47
N ASP A 80 -13.42 12.19 17.74
CA ASP A 80 -14.05 11.80 19.00
C ASP A 80 -13.44 10.50 19.54
N GLU A 81 -14.11 9.87 20.50
CA GLU A 81 -13.67 8.61 21.13
C GLU A 81 -13.86 7.36 20.25
N ASN A 82 -14.63 7.46 19.17
CA ASN A 82 -14.97 6.35 18.29
C ASN A 82 -14.21 6.42 16.96
N GLY A 83 -13.84 7.62 16.52
CA GLY A 83 -13.20 7.79 15.23
C GLY A 83 -12.89 9.23 14.84
N MET A 84 -12.68 9.41 13.54
CA MET A 84 -12.41 10.71 12.93
C MET A 84 -13.28 10.93 11.70
N ARG A 85 -13.60 12.18 11.44
CA ARG A 85 -14.15 12.63 10.16
C ARG A 85 -13.04 13.25 9.35
N VAL A 86 -12.80 12.76 8.15
CA VAL A 86 -11.65 13.14 7.33
C VAL A 86 -12.13 13.54 5.94
N ARG A 87 -11.58 14.62 5.40
CA ARG A 87 -11.78 15.02 4.00
C ARG A 87 -10.53 14.78 3.20
N TRP A 88 -10.68 14.09 2.08
CA TRP A 88 -9.69 13.97 1.02
C TRP A 88 -10.07 14.86 -0.15
N SER A 89 -9.13 15.66 -0.63
CA SER A 89 -9.21 16.44 -1.86
C SER A 89 -8.35 15.76 -2.90
N LEU A 90 -8.94 15.45 -4.05
CA LEU A 90 -8.37 14.58 -5.07
C LEU A 90 -8.12 15.36 -6.36
N ASN A 91 -6.98 15.13 -6.99
CA ASN A 91 -6.65 15.70 -8.28
C ASN A 91 -5.91 14.67 -9.14
N ALA A 92 -6.27 14.59 -10.43
CA ALA A 92 -5.62 13.74 -11.42
C ALA A 92 -4.60 14.50 -12.28
N GLU A 93 -4.56 15.84 -12.20
CA GLU A 93 -3.57 16.65 -12.90
C GLU A 93 -2.16 16.30 -12.43
N LEU A 94 -1.21 16.33 -13.37
CA LEU A 94 0.20 16.15 -13.04
C LEU A 94 0.66 17.35 -12.22
N PRO A 95 1.32 17.13 -11.06
CA PRO A 95 1.89 18.22 -10.29
C PRO A 95 2.88 19.05 -11.12
N GLU A 96 2.93 20.35 -10.86
CA GLU A 96 3.88 21.24 -11.53
C GLU A 96 5.32 20.74 -11.31
N GLY A 97 6.13 20.80 -12.36
CA GLY A 97 7.52 20.35 -12.31
C GLY A 97 7.72 18.83 -12.37
N THR A 98 6.67 18.04 -12.60
CA THR A 98 6.80 16.61 -12.88
C THR A 98 7.69 16.37 -14.10
N ALA A 99 8.72 15.53 -13.95
CA ALA A 99 9.71 15.29 -14.99
C ALA A 99 9.21 14.31 -16.06
N GLY A 100 9.53 14.57 -17.33
CA GLY A 100 9.17 13.68 -18.44
C GLY A 100 7.84 14.06 -19.12
N PRO A 101 7.51 13.39 -20.23
CA PRO A 101 6.33 13.74 -21.01
C PRO A 101 5.04 13.22 -20.35
N ALA A 102 3.92 13.94 -20.52
CA ALA A 102 2.66 13.63 -19.84
C ALA A 102 2.08 12.25 -20.21
N ASP A 103 2.34 11.76 -21.41
CA ASP A 103 1.93 10.44 -21.90
C ASP A 103 2.63 9.28 -21.16
N SER A 104 3.73 9.55 -20.44
CA SER A 104 4.39 8.56 -19.58
C SER A 104 3.62 8.29 -18.27
N TYR A 105 2.59 9.09 -17.96
CA TYR A 105 1.78 9.01 -16.75
C TYR A 105 0.36 8.53 -17.02
N GLN A 106 0.25 7.34 -17.61
CA GLN A 106 -1.02 6.73 -18.01
C GLN A 106 -2.03 6.59 -16.85
N MET A 107 -1.55 6.39 -15.62
CA MET A 107 -2.43 6.26 -14.46
C MET A 107 -3.12 7.58 -14.11
N ASN A 108 -2.52 8.75 -14.41
CA ASN A 108 -3.18 10.05 -14.21
C ASN A 108 -4.41 10.19 -15.10
N LEU A 109 -4.29 9.82 -16.38
CA LEU A 109 -5.42 9.82 -17.31
C LEU A 109 -6.53 8.83 -16.87
N LEU A 110 -6.15 7.63 -16.45
CA LEU A 110 -7.09 6.64 -15.92
C LEU A 110 -7.81 7.17 -14.67
N TYR A 111 -7.07 7.83 -13.78
CA TYR A 111 -7.63 8.41 -12.56
C TYR A 111 -8.54 9.60 -12.85
N GLN A 112 -8.23 10.43 -13.84
CA GLN A 112 -9.13 11.48 -14.31
C GLN A 112 -10.47 10.90 -14.77
N ASN A 113 -10.43 9.82 -15.58
CA ASN A 113 -11.65 9.13 -16.00
C ASN A 113 -12.43 8.55 -14.81
N SER A 114 -11.74 8.04 -13.78
CA SER A 114 -12.37 7.63 -12.54
C SER A 114 -13.07 8.81 -11.84
N LEU A 115 -12.38 9.93 -11.58
CA LEU A 115 -13.00 11.10 -10.94
C LEU A 115 -14.23 11.59 -11.71
N THR A 116 -14.18 11.62 -13.05
CA THR A 116 -15.34 11.93 -13.90
C THR A 116 -16.46 10.91 -13.76
N ALA A 117 -16.13 9.61 -13.73
CA ALA A 117 -17.11 8.54 -13.60
C ALA A 117 -17.84 8.55 -12.26
N TYR A 118 -17.12 8.80 -11.16
CA TYR A 118 -17.70 8.95 -9.82
C TYR A 118 -18.32 10.34 -9.59
N GLY A 119 -18.01 11.33 -10.43
CA GLY A 119 -18.58 12.67 -10.35
C GLY A 119 -18.11 13.47 -9.13
N THR A 120 -16.91 13.16 -8.62
CA THR A 120 -16.37 13.83 -7.44
C THR A 120 -14.85 13.96 -7.49
N SER A 121 -14.35 15.07 -6.92
CA SER A 121 -12.93 15.32 -6.65
C SER A 121 -12.66 15.46 -5.15
N SER A 122 -13.61 15.10 -4.30
CA SER A 122 -13.43 15.06 -2.86
C SER A 122 -14.21 13.91 -2.23
N LEU A 123 -13.64 13.30 -1.21
CA LEU A 123 -14.30 12.30 -0.39
C LEU A 123 -14.30 12.77 1.05
N GLU A 124 -15.42 12.59 1.73
CA GLU A 124 -15.51 12.81 3.15
C GLU A 124 -15.87 11.49 3.82
N LEU A 125 -15.05 11.07 4.77
CA LEU A 125 -15.01 9.72 5.32
C LEU A 125 -15.20 9.78 6.83
N GLU A 126 -15.83 8.75 7.38
CA GLU A 126 -15.57 8.37 8.78
C GLU A 126 -14.44 7.34 8.78
N THR A 127 -13.57 7.43 9.78
CA THR A 127 -12.52 6.46 10.02
C THR A 127 -12.55 5.97 11.46
N ASP A 128 -12.00 4.79 11.70
CA ASP A 128 -11.62 4.40 13.06
C ASP A 128 -10.45 5.27 13.57
N LEU A 129 -10.01 5.02 14.82
CA LEU A 129 -8.91 5.76 15.43
C LEU A 129 -7.52 5.41 14.87
N ASN A 130 -7.39 4.37 14.03
CA ASN A 130 -6.19 4.12 13.24
C ASN A 130 -6.21 4.87 11.90
N GLY A 131 -7.34 5.49 11.53
CA GLY A 131 -7.53 6.15 10.24
C GLY A 131 -8.09 5.24 9.15
N PHE A 132 -8.46 3.98 9.45
CA PHE A 132 -9.09 3.10 8.47
C PHE A 132 -10.50 3.60 8.12
N PRO A 133 -10.85 3.78 6.84
CA PRO A 133 -12.19 4.19 6.43
C PRO A 133 -13.25 3.18 6.91
N THR A 134 -14.26 3.67 7.61
CA THR A 134 -15.40 2.87 8.10
C THR A 134 -16.70 3.26 7.41
N ASN A 135 -16.80 4.50 6.93
CA ASN A 135 -17.97 5.01 6.22
C ASN A 135 -17.59 6.10 5.20
N LEU A 136 -18.49 6.35 4.25
CA LEU A 136 -18.35 7.39 3.23
C LEU A 136 -19.61 8.26 3.20
N PHE A 137 -19.45 9.57 3.28
CA PHE A 137 -20.55 10.53 3.13
C PHE A 137 -20.87 10.80 1.65
N GLY A 138 -22.14 11.09 1.36
CA GLY A 138 -22.57 11.53 0.02
C GLY A 138 -22.59 10.43 -1.05
N VAL A 139 -22.61 9.15 -0.65
CA VAL A 139 -22.65 7.98 -1.55
C VAL A 139 -23.82 8.07 -2.54
N ASP A 140 -25.01 8.49 -2.08
CA ASP A 140 -26.19 8.58 -2.93
C ASP A 140 -25.99 9.52 -4.13
N ARG A 141 -25.29 10.64 -3.92
CA ARG A 141 -24.98 11.61 -4.98
C ARG A 141 -24.01 11.01 -6.00
N ILE A 142 -22.99 10.30 -5.52
CA ILE A 142 -22.00 9.61 -6.37
C ILE A 142 -22.70 8.54 -7.20
N LEU A 143 -23.53 7.69 -6.57
CA LEU A 143 -24.29 6.65 -7.26
C LEU A 143 -25.29 7.22 -8.28
N ALA A 144 -25.96 8.33 -7.95
CA ALA A 144 -26.86 9.00 -8.90
C ALA A 144 -26.11 9.48 -10.15
N HIS A 145 -24.94 10.11 -9.98
CA HIS A 145 -24.10 10.54 -11.10
C HIS A 145 -23.59 9.36 -11.94
N MET A 146 -23.12 8.29 -11.30
CA MET A 146 -22.69 7.07 -11.99
C MET A 146 -23.81 6.45 -12.84
N ARG A 147 -25.04 6.43 -12.33
CA ARG A 147 -26.22 5.93 -13.06
C ARG A 147 -26.57 6.82 -14.24
N GLU A 148 -26.50 8.14 -14.08
CA GLU A 148 -26.71 9.10 -15.17
C GLU A 148 -25.69 8.92 -16.30
N MET A 149 -24.41 8.81 -15.94
CA MET A 149 -23.33 8.50 -16.89
C MET A 149 -23.54 7.16 -17.60
N ALA A 150 -23.99 6.12 -16.89
CA ALA A 150 -24.25 4.80 -17.46
C ALA A 150 -25.43 4.82 -18.47
N ALA A 151 -26.48 5.60 -18.17
CA ALA A 151 -27.66 5.74 -19.02
C ALA A 151 -27.36 6.52 -20.31
N ASN A 152 -26.50 7.53 -20.24
CA ASN A 152 -26.20 8.42 -21.35
C ASN A 152 -24.99 7.98 -22.19
N GLY A 153 -24.07 7.21 -21.61
CA GLY A 153 -22.81 6.74 -22.21
C GLY A 153 -21.89 7.84 -22.78
N PRO A 154 -20.65 7.52 -23.18
CA PRO A 154 -19.76 8.49 -23.82
C PRO A 154 -20.35 8.95 -25.15
N GLY A 155 -20.77 10.21 -25.25
CA GLY A 155 -21.32 10.79 -26.48
C GLY A 155 -22.80 10.52 -26.75
N GLY A 156 -23.61 10.11 -25.76
CA GLY A 156 -25.06 9.98 -25.91
C GLY A 156 -25.56 8.61 -26.40
N ALA A 157 -24.71 7.58 -26.39
CA ALA A 157 -25.08 6.20 -26.73
C ALA A 157 -24.90 5.27 -25.53
N ALA A 158 -25.96 4.52 -25.18
CA ALA A 158 -25.96 3.60 -24.05
C ALA A 158 -24.77 2.63 -24.08
N THR A 159 -23.96 2.62 -23.02
CA THR A 159 -22.90 1.62 -22.82
C THR A 159 -23.49 0.26 -22.52
N SER A 160 -22.77 -0.82 -22.86
CA SER A 160 -23.22 -2.19 -22.58
C SER A 160 -23.60 -2.35 -21.11
N GLU A 161 -24.83 -2.82 -20.87
CA GLU A 161 -25.52 -2.88 -19.57
C GLU A 161 -24.73 -3.59 -18.46
N ASN A 162 -23.71 -4.38 -18.79
CA ASN A 162 -23.09 -5.34 -17.88
C ASN A 162 -21.87 -4.83 -17.10
N GLY A 163 -21.21 -3.75 -17.55
CA GLY A 163 -19.97 -3.27 -16.92
C GLY A 163 -20.21 -2.31 -15.76
N VAL A 164 -20.77 -1.13 -16.08
CA VAL A 164 -20.98 -0.04 -15.11
C VAL A 164 -22.08 -0.38 -14.10
N THR A 165 -23.17 -0.99 -14.54
CA THR A 165 -24.25 -1.48 -13.65
C THR A 165 -23.73 -2.50 -12.64
N GLY A 166 -22.82 -3.39 -13.06
CA GLY A 166 -22.17 -4.35 -12.16
C GLY A 166 -21.26 -3.68 -11.12
N ILE A 167 -20.58 -2.58 -11.48
CA ILE A 167 -19.79 -1.77 -10.53
C ILE A 167 -20.71 -1.06 -9.54
N ILE A 168 -21.79 -0.44 -10.02
CA ILE A 168 -22.81 0.23 -9.19
C ILE A 168 -23.37 -0.74 -8.16
N GLY A 169 -23.81 -1.93 -8.57
CA GLY A 169 -24.35 -2.94 -7.66
C GLY A 169 -23.36 -3.40 -6.59
N LYS A 170 -22.06 -3.45 -6.89
CA LYS A 170 -21.02 -3.74 -5.88
C LYS A 170 -20.83 -2.59 -4.90
N ILE A 171 -20.87 -1.34 -5.37
CA ILE A 171 -20.76 -0.15 -4.51
C ILE A 171 -21.99 -0.04 -3.58
N GLU A 172 -23.19 -0.37 -4.07
CA GLU A 172 -24.39 -0.42 -3.23
C GLU A 172 -24.26 -1.41 -2.07
N GLN A 173 -23.59 -2.54 -2.30
CA GLN A 173 -23.31 -3.54 -1.25
C GLN A 173 -22.17 -3.10 -0.33
N ASN A 174 -21.20 -2.35 -0.84
CA ASN A 174 -20.06 -1.86 -0.08
C ASN A 174 -19.59 -0.47 -0.61
N PRO A 175 -20.07 0.62 -0.01
CA PRO A 175 -19.71 1.97 -0.43
C PRO A 175 -18.21 2.30 -0.30
N LEU A 176 -17.49 1.60 0.58
CA LEU A 176 -16.04 1.81 0.76
C LEU A 176 -15.23 1.43 -0.47
N LEU A 177 -15.81 0.70 -1.43
CA LEU A 177 -15.18 0.47 -2.74
C LEU A 177 -14.90 1.77 -3.50
N ILE A 178 -15.67 2.84 -3.27
CA ILE A 178 -15.37 4.18 -3.80
C ILE A 178 -14.04 4.69 -3.21
N VAL A 179 -13.82 4.49 -1.91
CA VAL A 179 -12.57 4.91 -1.23
C VAL A 179 -11.39 4.11 -1.76
N THR A 180 -11.53 2.79 -1.91
CA THR A 180 -10.49 1.95 -2.51
C THR A 180 -10.14 2.37 -3.94
N ALA A 181 -11.12 2.85 -4.71
CA ALA A 181 -10.90 3.30 -6.09
C ALA A 181 -10.28 4.70 -6.16
N LEU A 182 -10.72 5.64 -5.30
CA LEU A 182 -10.41 7.05 -5.44
C LEU A 182 -9.37 7.59 -4.45
N ALA A 183 -9.24 7.00 -3.26
CA ALA A 183 -8.27 7.39 -2.24
C ALA A 183 -7.69 6.16 -1.52
N PRO A 184 -7.08 5.20 -2.24
CA PRO A 184 -6.45 4.03 -1.62
C PRO A 184 -5.33 4.38 -0.63
N GLU A 185 -4.74 5.58 -0.76
CA GLU A 185 -3.78 6.16 0.18
C GLU A 185 -4.30 6.19 1.62
N ALA A 186 -5.60 6.42 1.80
CA ALA A 186 -6.22 6.47 3.13
C ALA A 186 -6.02 5.14 3.89
N GLN A 187 -6.20 4.00 3.21
CA GLN A 187 -6.00 2.68 3.79
C GLN A 187 -4.52 2.35 4.00
N LEU A 188 -3.66 2.76 3.05
CA LEU A 188 -2.22 2.51 3.16
C LEU A 188 -1.60 3.28 4.34
N LEU A 189 -1.89 4.57 4.47
CA LEU A 189 -1.40 5.38 5.59
C LEU A 189 -1.91 4.85 6.93
N ALA A 190 -3.20 4.49 7.00
CA ALA A 190 -3.82 3.91 8.19
C ALA A 190 -3.19 2.58 8.63
N THR A 191 -2.63 1.82 7.68
CA THR A 191 -1.93 0.57 8.01
C THR A 191 -0.73 0.81 8.93
N GLY A 192 0.01 1.90 8.74
CA GLY A 192 1.17 2.24 9.58
C GLY A 192 0.83 2.98 10.88
N GLN A 193 -0.46 3.18 11.18
CA GLN A 193 -0.94 3.96 12.32
C GLN A 193 -1.54 3.04 13.39
N PHE A 194 -1.32 3.38 14.66
CA PHE A 194 -1.87 2.65 15.80
C PHE A 194 -2.87 3.52 16.54
N HIS A 195 -3.99 2.98 17.00
CA HIS A 195 -4.95 3.73 17.82
C HIS A 195 -4.33 4.08 19.19
N GLN A 196 -3.57 3.15 19.77
CA GLN A 196 -2.95 3.31 21.09
C GLN A 196 -1.44 3.25 20.97
N ASP A 197 -0.76 3.76 22.00
CA ASP A 197 0.67 3.67 22.15
C ASP A 197 1.14 2.21 22.03
N GLN A 198 2.09 1.97 21.14
CA GLN A 198 2.65 0.66 20.87
C GLN A 198 4.11 0.62 21.28
N LEU A 199 4.43 -0.20 22.28
CA LEU A 199 5.82 -0.48 22.65
C LEU A 199 6.41 -1.50 21.67
N MET A 200 7.50 -1.14 21.00
CA MET A 200 8.21 -2.00 20.06
C MET A 200 9.71 -2.05 20.37
N GLN A 201 10.33 -3.20 20.17
CA GLN A 201 11.79 -3.35 20.27
C GLN A 201 12.41 -3.33 18.87
N ILE A 202 13.51 -2.61 18.72
CA ILE A 202 14.22 -2.51 17.43
C ILE A 202 14.70 -3.91 17.02
N GLY A 203 14.41 -4.29 15.78
CA GLY A 203 14.81 -5.56 15.17
C GLY A 203 14.04 -6.79 15.66
N GLN A 204 13.09 -6.64 16.59
CA GLN A 204 12.26 -7.75 17.07
C GLN A 204 10.98 -7.86 16.23
N PRO A 205 10.76 -8.99 15.52
CA PRO A 205 9.56 -9.17 14.72
C PRO A 205 8.34 -9.45 15.60
N ALA A 206 7.22 -8.80 15.28
CA ALA A 206 5.90 -9.05 15.83
C ALA A 206 5.01 -9.68 14.77
N ALA A 207 4.47 -10.86 15.05
CA ALA A 207 3.57 -11.56 14.14
C ALA A 207 2.11 -11.19 14.44
N GLY A 208 1.34 -10.98 13.37
CA GLY A 208 -0.11 -10.84 13.41
C GLY A 208 -0.76 -11.68 12.32
N SER A 209 -2.04 -11.98 12.45
CA SER A 209 -2.80 -12.62 11.38
C SER A 209 -4.24 -12.12 11.34
N ARG A 210 -4.82 -12.15 10.15
CA ARG A 210 -6.23 -11.83 9.92
C ARG A 210 -6.81 -12.71 8.83
N ILE A 211 -8.13 -12.75 8.77
CA ILE A 211 -8.87 -13.39 7.68
C ILE A 211 -9.37 -12.30 6.74
N GLU A 212 -9.11 -12.47 5.46
CA GLU A 212 -9.64 -11.61 4.41
C GLU A 212 -10.53 -12.42 3.47
N ASP A 213 -11.66 -11.84 3.05
CA ASP A 213 -12.50 -12.44 2.01
C ASP A 213 -11.92 -12.12 0.63
N TYR A 214 -11.58 -13.17 -0.10
CA TYR A 214 -11.24 -13.08 -1.51
C TYR A 214 -12.30 -13.82 -2.32
N SER A 215 -13.25 -13.06 -2.89
CA SER A 215 -14.30 -13.62 -3.75
C SER A 215 -15.11 -14.73 -3.07
N GLY A 216 -15.47 -14.57 -1.79
CA GLY A 216 -16.21 -15.56 -1.02
C GLY A 216 -15.35 -16.67 -0.39
N VAL A 217 -14.03 -16.59 -0.51
CA VAL A 217 -13.09 -17.52 0.14
C VAL A 217 -12.33 -16.76 1.22
N ASN A 218 -12.47 -17.22 2.45
CA ASN A 218 -11.69 -16.74 3.58
C ASN A 218 -10.23 -17.20 3.44
N VAL A 219 -9.32 -16.23 3.29
CA VAL A 219 -7.88 -16.47 3.18
C VAL A 219 -7.20 -15.88 4.41
N THR A 220 -6.40 -16.70 5.10
CA THR A 220 -5.55 -16.21 6.19
C THR A 220 -4.40 -15.40 5.61
N VAL A 221 -4.23 -14.20 6.12
CA VAL A 221 -3.11 -13.31 5.82
C VAL A 221 -2.25 -13.20 7.08
N ALA A 222 -1.02 -13.71 7.00
CA ALA A 222 -0.02 -13.55 8.05
C ALA A 222 0.76 -12.26 7.79
N SER A 223 1.00 -11.48 8.83
CA SER A 223 1.78 -10.24 8.80
C SER A 223 2.93 -10.32 9.79
N THR A 224 4.09 -9.81 9.39
CA THR A 224 5.25 -9.66 10.27
C THR A 224 5.65 -8.19 10.28
N TRP A 225 5.70 -7.61 11.47
CA TRP A 225 6.05 -6.21 11.72
C TRP A 225 7.39 -6.11 12.41
N THR A 226 8.23 -5.16 12.01
CA THR A 226 9.51 -4.91 12.68
C THR A 226 9.73 -3.41 12.83
N LEU A 227 10.11 -2.96 14.02
CA LEU A 227 10.70 -1.63 14.20
C LEU A 227 12.15 -1.69 13.72
N GLU A 228 12.45 -1.04 12.60
CA GLU A 228 13.77 -1.09 11.97
C GLU A 228 14.76 -0.13 12.64
N SER A 229 14.30 1.10 12.90
CA SER A 229 15.14 2.15 13.48
C SER A 229 14.31 3.31 14.01
N THR A 230 14.97 4.17 14.79
CA THR A 230 14.44 5.47 15.20
C THR A 230 15.42 6.58 14.90
N ASP A 231 14.89 7.77 14.62
CA ASP A 231 15.62 9.02 14.53
C ASP A 231 15.12 9.94 15.64
N ALA A 232 15.89 10.01 16.73
CA ALA A 232 15.53 10.81 17.90
C ALA A 232 15.53 12.32 17.60
N ALA A 233 16.41 12.78 16.70
CA ALA A 233 16.53 14.20 16.37
C ALA A 233 15.34 14.68 15.54
N ALA A 234 14.89 13.85 14.58
CA ALA A 234 13.73 14.15 13.76
C ALA A 234 12.40 13.63 14.33
N ARG A 235 12.45 12.94 15.48
CA ARG A 235 11.27 12.36 16.14
C ARG A 235 10.52 11.40 15.21
N MET A 236 11.24 10.47 14.59
CA MET A 236 10.67 9.50 13.63
C MET A 236 11.01 8.05 14.00
N ALA A 237 10.13 7.13 13.63
CA ALA A 237 10.38 5.68 13.65
C ALA A 237 10.20 5.10 12.25
N THR A 238 11.04 4.14 11.88
CA THR A 238 10.90 3.37 10.64
C THR A 238 10.41 1.97 10.96
N LEU A 239 9.25 1.60 10.41
CA LEU A 239 8.64 0.28 10.55
C LEU A 239 8.67 -0.45 9.22
N SER A 240 8.85 -1.77 9.25
CA SER A 240 8.60 -2.64 8.10
C SER A 240 7.45 -3.60 8.39
N MET A 241 6.71 -3.95 7.35
CA MET A 241 5.67 -4.96 7.37
C MET A 241 5.79 -5.85 6.14
N SER A 242 5.74 -7.16 6.31
CA SER A 242 5.55 -8.12 5.22
C SER A 242 4.29 -8.93 5.44
N GLU A 243 3.57 -9.24 4.36
CA GLU A 243 2.41 -10.13 4.40
C GLU A 243 2.51 -11.28 3.40
N ASP A 244 2.10 -12.45 3.88
CA ASP A 244 1.98 -13.68 3.12
C ASP A 244 0.57 -14.25 3.28
N VAL A 245 -0.01 -14.68 2.16
CA VAL A 245 -1.32 -15.31 2.14
C VAL A 245 -1.20 -16.84 2.20
N ASP A 246 -2.18 -17.52 2.78
CA ASP A 246 -2.31 -18.98 2.61
C ASP A 246 -2.39 -19.30 1.11
N PRO A 247 -1.38 -19.97 0.53
CA PRO A 247 -1.30 -20.17 -0.91
C PRO A 247 -2.41 -21.09 -1.44
N ALA A 248 -2.91 -22.03 -0.63
CA ALA A 248 -3.95 -22.95 -1.04
C ALA A 248 -5.31 -22.24 -1.08
N ALA A 249 -5.69 -21.56 0.00
CA ALA A 249 -6.91 -20.78 0.07
C ALA A 249 -6.91 -19.64 -0.96
N PHE A 250 -5.77 -18.96 -1.14
CA PHE A 250 -5.66 -17.92 -2.16
C PHE A 250 -5.78 -18.51 -3.57
N SER A 251 -5.12 -19.62 -3.90
CA SER A 251 -5.30 -20.29 -5.20
C SER A 251 -6.73 -20.74 -5.45
N GLN A 252 -7.46 -21.17 -4.40
CA GLN A 252 -8.87 -21.50 -4.49
C GLN A 252 -9.72 -20.27 -4.81
N SER A 253 -9.47 -19.14 -4.14
CA SER A 253 -10.17 -17.87 -4.39
C SER A 253 -10.02 -17.38 -5.84
N GLN A 254 -8.87 -17.69 -6.47
CA GLN A 254 -8.54 -17.23 -7.81
C GLN A 254 -8.98 -18.20 -8.92
N GLN A 255 -9.59 -19.35 -8.62
CA GLN A 255 -10.02 -20.32 -9.63
C GLN A 255 -10.90 -19.72 -10.76
N PRO A 256 -11.89 -18.84 -10.48
CA PRO A 256 -12.67 -18.23 -11.54
C PRO A 256 -11.83 -17.37 -12.49
N ALA A 257 -10.87 -16.61 -11.96
CA ALA A 257 -9.98 -15.78 -12.76
C ALA A 257 -9.00 -16.63 -13.58
N ILE A 258 -8.44 -17.69 -12.99
CA ILE A 258 -7.57 -18.65 -13.67
C ILE A 258 -8.31 -19.33 -14.83
N ALA A 259 -9.54 -19.80 -14.59
CA ALA A 259 -10.36 -20.44 -15.62
C ALA A 259 -10.66 -19.46 -16.78
N LYS A 260 -11.00 -18.21 -16.47
CA LYS A 260 -11.23 -17.17 -17.48
C LYS A 260 -9.97 -16.90 -18.31
N MET A 261 -8.80 -16.87 -17.68
CA MET A 261 -7.53 -16.70 -18.38
C MET A 261 -7.23 -17.88 -19.30
N MET A 262 -7.37 -19.11 -18.81
CA MET A 262 -7.18 -20.32 -19.64
C MET A 262 -8.15 -20.36 -20.83
N ALA A 263 -9.40 -19.96 -20.63
CA ALA A 263 -10.40 -19.89 -21.69
C ALA A 263 -10.10 -18.83 -22.76
N ALA A 264 -9.34 -17.79 -22.42
CA ALA A 264 -8.89 -16.77 -23.37
C ALA A 264 -7.76 -17.27 -24.29
N PHE A 265 -7.05 -18.35 -23.91
CA PHE A 265 -5.92 -18.90 -24.67
C PHE A 265 -6.04 -20.42 -24.91
N PRO A 266 -7.15 -20.90 -25.51
CA PRO A 266 -7.46 -22.33 -25.57
C PRO A 266 -6.41 -23.15 -26.32
N GLU A 267 -5.85 -22.62 -27.42
CA GLU A 267 -4.80 -23.33 -28.19
C GLU A 267 -3.48 -23.42 -27.45
N ARG A 268 -3.12 -22.38 -26.66
CA ARG A 268 -1.90 -22.40 -25.85
C ARG A 268 -2.03 -23.39 -24.69
N VAL A 269 -3.21 -23.42 -24.05
CA VAL A 269 -3.53 -24.37 -22.97
C VAL A 269 -3.37 -25.83 -23.42
N LYS A 270 -3.81 -26.19 -24.64
CA LYS A 270 -3.68 -27.56 -25.17
C LYS A 270 -2.23 -28.03 -25.29
N ASN A 271 -1.29 -27.10 -25.44
CA ASN A 271 0.13 -27.37 -25.65
C ASN A 271 0.97 -27.26 -24.36
N LEU A 272 0.34 -26.96 -23.21
CA LEU A 272 1.06 -26.86 -21.94
C LEU A 272 1.45 -28.24 -21.43
N THR A 273 2.66 -28.34 -20.86
CA THR A 273 3.04 -29.50 -20.05
C THR A 273 2.24 -29.56 -18.75
N SER A 274 2.21 -30.73 -18.10
CA SER A 274 1.58 -30.89 -16.78
C SER A 274 2.14 -29.90 -15.75
N ASP A 275 3.45 -29.64 -15.77
CA ASP A 275 4.10 -28.71 -14.85
C ASP A 275 3.71 -27.25 -15.13
N GLN A 276 3.61 -26.87 -16.39
CA GLN A 276 3.13 -25.53 -16.78
C GLN A 276 1.67 -25.33 -16.37
N LEU A 277 0.83 -26.35 -16.59
CA LEU A 277 -0.57 -26.34 -16.18
C LEU A 277 -0.71 -26.25 -14.65
N ALA A 278 0.11 -26.98 -13.90
CA ALA A 278 0.13 -26.90 -12.44
C ALA A 278 0.63 -25.53 -11.95
N SER A 279 1.58 -24.92 -12.66
CA SER A 279 2.09 -23.58 -12.33
C SER A 279 1.02 -22.50 -12.50
N ILE A 280 0.27 -22.48 -13.60
CA ILE A 280 -0.77 -21.44 -13.82
C ILE A 280 -1.98 -21.60 -12.90
N LYS A 281 -2.21 -22.79 -12.35
CA LYS A 281 -3.27 -23.06 -11.37
C LYS A 281 -2.94 -22.57 -9.96
N ARG A 282 -1.67 -22.25 -9.68
CA ARG A 282 -1.25 -21.63 -8.43
C ARG A 282 -1.37 -20.12 -8.53
N ALA A 283 -1.95 -19.52 -7.50
CA ALA A 283 -1.93 -18.09 -7.30
C ALA A 283 -1.06 -17.75 -6.08
N GLY A 284 -0.48 -16.56 -6.09
CA GLY A 284 0.30 -16.04 -4.98
C GLY A 284 0.08 -14.56 -4.81
N LYS A 285 0.21 -14.08 -3.57
CA LYS A 285 0.22 -12.67 -3.24
C LYS A 285 1.28 -12.44 -2.17
N THR A 286 2.14 -11.46 -2.39
CA THR A 286 3.05 -10.94 -1.38
C THR A 286 2.88 -9.43 -1.27
N ARG A 287 3.04 -8.91 -0.06
CA ARG A 287 3.02 -7.47 0.20
C ARG A 287 4.21 -7.13 1.11
N SER A 288 4.89 -6.05 0.79
CA SER A 288 5.95 -5.51 1.63
C SER A 288 5.79 -4.00 1.71
N VAL A 289 5.83 -3.47 2.93
CA VAL A 289 5.64 -2.05 3.18
C VAL A 289 6.69 -1.57 4.16
N THR A 290 7.20 -0.37 3.93
CA THR A 290 7.98 0.38 4.90
C THR A 290 7.24 1.67 5.23
N PHE A 291 7.15 2.00 6.51
CA PHE A 291 6.52 3.21 7.01
C PHE A 291 7.54 4.05 7.77
N VAL A 292 7.47 5.37 7.61
CA VAL A 292 8.07 6.34 8.52
C VAL A 292 6.92 6.97 9.30
N VAL A 293 6.98 6.85 10.61
CA VAL A 293 5.95 7.29 11.54
C VAL A 293 6.48 8.42 12.41
N SER A 294 5.70 9.48 12.58
CA SER A 294 6.01 10.56 13.52
C SER A 294 5.85 10.07 14.95
N LEU A 295 6.88 10.31 15.77
CA LEU A 295 6.84 10.05 17.21
C LEU A 295 6.15 11.18 17.98
N ASP A 296 5.67 12.22 17.31
CA ASP A 296 4.94 13.32 17.96
C ASP A 296 3.42 13.08 17.98
N ASP A 297 2.87 12.47 16.93
CA ASP A 297 1.42 12.24 16.80
C ASP A 297 1.03 10.87 16.20
N GLY A 298 1.98 9.96 15.97
CA GLY A 298 1.70 8.62 15.45
C GLY A 298 1.29 8.58 13.98
N SER A 299 1.37 9.71 13.24
CA SER A 299 1.04 9.75 11.82
C SER A 299 2.05 8.98 10.98
N THR A 300 1.58 8.19 10.02
CA THR A 300 2.42 7.76 8.89
C THR A 300 2.71 8.97 8.01
N VAL A 301 3.99 9.37 7.92
CA VAL A 301 4.42 10.54 7.15
C VAL A 301 5.10 10.20 5.84
N GLU A 302 5.63 8.99 5.72
CA GLU A 302 6.17 8.45 4.48
C GLU A 302 5.92 6.95 4.42
N THR A 303 5.65 6.41 3.24
CA THR A 303 5.56 4.96 3.06
C THR A 303 5.93 4.52 1.66
N THR A 304 6.56 3.36 1.56
CA THR A 304 6.80 2.64 0.30
C THR A 304 6.16 1.26 0.40
N GLU A 305 5.27 0.93 -0.53
CA GLU A 305 4.61 -0.36 -0.66
C GLU A 305 4.96 -1.04 -1.98
N ILE A 306 5.18 -2.35 -1.92
CA ILE A 306 5.27 -3.24 -3.06
C ILE A 306 4.28 -4.38 -2.86
N VAL A 307 3.39 -4.59 -3.82
CA VAL A 307 2.48 -5.74 -3.85
C VAL A 307 2.76 -6.53 -5.12
N SER A 308 2.95 -7.85 -4.99
CA SER A 308 3.09 -8.75 -6.13
C SER A 308 1.97 -9.79 -6.10
N VAL A 309 1.21 -9.89 -7.18
CA VAL A 309 0.15 -10.90 -7.35
C VAL A 309 0.46 -11.74 -8.57
N THR A 310 0.43 -13.05 -8.41
CA THR A 310 0.54 -14.02 -9.50
C THR A 310 -0.75 -14.81 -9.59
N THR A 311 -1.33 -14.92 -10.78
CA THR A 311 -2.56 -15.68 -11.01
C THR A 311 -2.67 -16.09 -12.47
N GLY A 312 -2.94 -17.36 -12.76
CA GLY A 312 -3.25 -17.81 -14.12
C GLY A 312 -2.13 -17.54 -15.14
N GLY A 313 -0.85 -17.54 -14.75
CA GLY A 313 0.27 -17.18 -15.65
C GLY A 313 0.44 -15.67 -15.89
N PHE A 314 -0.33 -14.83 -15.21
CA PHE A 314 -0.18 -13.38 -15.16
C PHE A 314 0.52 -12.96 -13.86
N THR A 315 1.43 -11.99 -13.94
CA THR A 315 2.02 -11.33 -12.78
C THR A 315 1.70 -9.84 -12.81
N LEU A 316 1.24 -9.31 -11.68
CA LEU A 316 1.03 -7.90 -11.43
C LEU A 316 1.93 -7.46 -10.29
N ARG A 317 2.68 -6.38 -10.46
CA ARG A 317 3.39 -5.70 -9.37
C ARG A 317 2.96 -4.26 -9.28
N THR A 318 2.54 -3.84 -8.10
CA THR A 318 2.22 -2.45 -7.82
C THR A 318 3.26 -1.88 -6.87
N TYR A 319 3.65 -0.66 -7.16
CA TYR A 319 4.58 0.13 -6.37
C TYR A 319 3.87 1.42 -5.98
N THR A 320 3.87 1.73 -4.69
CA THR A 320 3.30 2.98 -4.17
C THR A 320 4.33 3.64 -3.27
N HIS A 321 4.59 4.92 -3.47
CA HIS A 321 5.29 5.76 -2.52
C HIS A 321 4.40 6.95 -2.16
N ILE A 322 4.31 7.26 -0.88
CA ILE A 322 3.58 8.41 -0.35
C ILE A 322 4.54 9.17 0.57
N LEU A 323 4.62 10.48 0.40
CA LEU A 323 5.36 11.39 1.26
C LEU A 323 4.47 12.57 1.64
N ARG A 324 4.35 12.87 2.93
CA ARG A 324 3.70 14.11 3.41
C ARG A 324 4.60 15.30 3.10
N ASP A 325 4.05 16.36 2.49
CA ASP A 325 4.87 17.42 1.89
C ASP A 325 5.68 18.26 2.89
N ASP A 326 5.25 18.29 4.15
CA ASP A 326 5.95 18.97 5.24
C ASP A 326 7.13 18.16 5.82
N MET A 327 7.39 16.97 5.26
CA MET A 327 8.41 16.04 5.76
C MET A 327 9.50 15.75 4.72
N PRO A 328 10.76 15.60 5.15
CA PRO A 328 11.83 15.21 4.25
C PRO A 328 11.70 13.73 3.88
N ALA A 329 11.96 13.40 2.61
CA ALA A 329 12.03 12.01 2.14
C ALA A 329 13.17 11.24 2.83
N ARG A 330 12.89 10.03 3.30
CA ARG A 330 13.82 9.13 4.00
C ARG A 330 13.87 7.75 3.38
N LEU A 331 12.80 7.33 2.69
CA LEU A 331 12.77 6.03 2.06
C LEU A 331 13.38 6.08 0.66
N PRO A 332 14.09 5.02 0.23
CA PRO A 332 14.55 4.93 -1.15
C PRO A 332 13.34 4.80 -2.08
N LEU A 333 13.29 5.64 -3.12
CA LEU A 333 12.30 5.53 -4.17
C LEU A 333 12.62 4.33 -5.08
N PRO A 334 11.69 3.37 -5.26
CA PRO A 334 11.85 2.34 -6.27
C PRO A 334 12.12 2.93 -7.65
N ALA A 335 13.15 2.44 -8.35
CA ALA A 335 13.56 2.98 -9.65
C ALA A 335 12.42 3.03 -10.68
N VAL A 336 11.51 2.05 -10.62
CA VAL A 336 10.32 1.96 -11.48
C VAL A 336 9.38 3.17 -11.33
N LEU A 337 9.33 3.81 -10.16
CA LEU A 337 8.56 5.03 -9.92
C LEU A 337 9.16 6.25 -10.61
N THR A 338 10.48 6.24 -10.84
CA THR A 338 11.16 7.34 -11.51
C THR A 338 11.08 7.20 -13.03
N ALA A 339 10.75 8.29 -13.72
CA ALA A 339 10.60 8.34 -15.17
C ALA A 339 11.95 8.32 -15.95
N LYS A 340 13.08 8.04 -15.29
CA LYS A 340 14.33 7.80 -16.02
C LYS A 340 14.14 6.52 -16.82
N VAL A 341 13.98 6.70 -18.13
CA VAL A 341 13.85 5.71 -19.20
C VAL A 341 14.04 4.29 -18.67
N LEU A 342 12.93 3.55 -18.56
CA LEU A 342 13.00 2.09 -18.56
C LEU A 342 13.65 1.74 -19.90
N GLU A 343 14.96 1.53 -19.91
CA GLU A 343 15.58 0.77 -20.98
C GLU A 343 14.74 -0.51 -21.07
N ALA A 344 14.09 -0.68 -22.23
CA ALA A 344 13.46 -1.94 -22.56
C ALA A 344 14.46 -3.02 -22.17
N ARG A 345 14.09 -3.93 -21.26
CA ARG A 345 14.94 -5.04 -20.82
C ARG A 345 15.42 -5.80 -22.06
N SER A 346 16.55 -5.36 -22.60
CA SER A 346 17.27 -5.99 -23.68
C SER A 346 17.96 -7.18 -23.05
N ALA A 347 17.46 -8.35 -23.43
CA ALA A 347 18.11 -9.65 -23.35
C ALA A 347 19.46 -9.68 -22.60
N TYR A 348 19.43 -10.01 -21.30
CA TYR A 348 20.55 -10.74 -20.71
C TYR A 348 20.39 -12.21 -21.11
N ARG A 349 20.84 -12.52 -22.32
CA ARG A 349 21.35 -13.86 -22.64
C ARG A 349 22.65 -14.00 -21.86
N ALA A 350 22.72 -15.05 -21.05
CA ALA A 350 23.90 -15.45 -20.32
C ALA A 350 25.13 -15.47 -21.25
N ALA A 351 26.15 -14.72 -20.85
CA ALA A 351 27.52 -14.95 -21.29
C ALA A 351 28.29 -15.54 -20.10
N ALA A 352 28.77 -16.77 -20.30
CA ALA A 352 29.88 -17.47 -19.62
C ALA A 352 29.89 -17.55 -18.08
N ILE A 353 29.84 -18.77 -17.51
CA ILE A 353 30.96 -19.72 -17.40
C ILE A 353 30.41 -21.13 -17.58
#